data_AF-A0A1J5R1T4-F1
#
_entry.id   AF-A0A1J5R1T4-F1
#
_cell.length_a   1.000
_cell.length_b   1.000
_cell.length_c   1.000
_cell.angle_alpha   90.00
_cell.angle_beta   90.00
_cell.angle_gamma   90.00
#
_symmetry.space_group_name_H-M   'P 1'
#
loop_
_entity.id
_entity.type
_entity.pdbx_description
1 polymer ?
#
loop_
_entity_poly.entity_id
_entity_poly.type
_entity_poly.pdbx_seq_one_letter_code
_entity_poly.pdbx_strand_id
1 'polypeptide(L)'
;MPDRGCTIRLDRALAAWGTPDFSEALKRELAQLGAGRLPLQQGLSTGNYVADEPITVVINRISGMGDVIRVTAGIFFKGMIGGCSCTDDPTPASDINEYCELRLEIAGTGAATAVVLEPDSGWSGLP
;
A
#
# COMPACT_ATOMS: atom_id res chain seq x y z
N MET A 1 -15.81 2.61 13.63
CA MET A 1 -14.79 1.55 13.49
C MET A 1 -13.54 2.17 12.85
N PRO A 2 -12.59 2.79 13.58
CA PRO A 2 -11.53 3.54 12.93
C PRO A 2 -10.14 2.91 13.19
N ASP A 3 -9.81 1.83 12.48
CA ASP A 3 -8.45 1.28 12.48
C ASP A 3 -8.22 0.30 11.32
N ARG A 4 -8.66 0.64 10.10
CA ARG A 4 -8.17 -0.02 8.86
C ARG A 4 -6.87 0.61 8.34
N GLY A 5 -6.07 1.17 9.24
CA GLY A 5 -4.80 1.79 8.91
C GLY A 5 -3.68 1.31 9.81
N CYS A 6 -2.46 1.23 9.29
CA CYS A 6 -1.27 0.95 10.07
C CYS A 6 -0.41 2.20 10.22
N THR A 7 0.56 2.17 11.15
CA THR A 7 1.51 3.26 11.33
C THR A 7 2.91 2.77 10.98
N ILE A 8 3.57 3.46 10.05
CA ILE A 8 4.95 3.17 9.62
C ILE A 8 5.85 4.39 9.84
N ARG A 9 7.16 4.20 9.75
CA ARG A 9 8.13 5.30 9.74
C ARG A 9 8.75 5.42 8.36
N LEU A 10 8.90 6.65 7.88
CA LEU A 10 9.44 7.00 6.57
C LEU A 10 10.50 8.10 6.71
N ASP A 11 11.54 7.79 7.50
CA ASP A 11 12.57 8.76 7.86
C ASP A 11 13.36 9.24 6.63
N ARG A 12 13.60 8.37 5.62
CA ARG A 12 14.32 8.77 4.41
C ARG A 12 13.45 9.59 3.46
N ALA A 13 12.20 9.19 3.29
CA ALA A 13 11.26 9.97 2.48
C ALA A 13 11.10 11.37 3.08
N LEU A 14 10.92 11.48 4.39
CA LEU A 14 10.80 12.77 5.06
C LEU A 14 12.09 13.60 4.94
N ALA A 15 13.27 12.99 5.06
CA ALA A 15 14.54 13.69 4.85
C ALA A 15 14.70 14.24 3.43
N ALA A 16 14.10 13.59 2.43
CA ALA A 16 14.06 14.04 1.04
C ALA A 16 12.89 15.00 0.73
N TRP A 17 12.05 15.34 1.71
CA TRP A 17 10.92 16.25 1.51
C TRP A 17 11.38 17.63 0.99
N GLY A 18 10.68 18.15 -0.02
CA GLY A 18 11.05 19.39 -0.71
C GLY A 18 12.13 19.23 -1.77
N THR A 19 12.65 18.02 -1.98
CA THR A 19 13.58 17.68 -3.07
C THR A 19 12.86 16.88 -4.16
N PRO A 20 13.37 16.86 -5.41
CA PRO A 20 12.84 15.99 -6.46
C PRO A 20 13.01 14.49 -6.14
N ASP A 21 13.88 14.14 -5.18
CA ASP A 21 14.16 12.74 -4.80
C ASP A 21 13.09 12.16 -3.86
N PHE A 22 12.20 13.01 -3.29
CA PHE A 22 11.16 12.60 -2.34
C PHE A 22 10.34 11.39 -2.82
N SER A 23 9.86 11.45 -4.05
CA SER A 23 9.02 10.39 -4.63
C SER A 23 9.77 9.06 -4.75
N GLU A 24 11.04 9.08 -5.13
CA GLU A 24 11.86 7.87 -5.28
C GLU A 24 12.26 7.32 -3.91
N ALA A 25 12.64 8.19 -2.97
CA ALA A 25 12.91 7.80 -1.58
C ALA A 25 11.69 7.12 -0.94
N LEU A 26 10.50 7.69 -1.13
CA LEU A 26 9.23 7.14 -0.64
C LEU A 26 8.92 5.76 -1.22
N LYS A 27 9.03 5.60 -2.55
CA LYS A 27 8.81 4.30 -3.21
C LYS A 27 9.78 3.25 -2.68
N ARG A 28 11.06 3.58 -2.53
CA ARG A 28 12.09 2.66 -2.03
C ARG A 28 11.81 2.25 -0.59
N GLU A 29 11.43 3.17 0.29
CA GLU A 29 11.07 2.80 1.67
C GLU A 29 9.84 1.91 1.73
N LEU A 30 8.78 2.22 0.96
CA LEU A 30 7.58 1.39 0.91
C LEU A 30 7.87 -0.01 0.34
N ALA A 31 8.70 -0.10 -0.70
CA ALA A 31 9.15 -1.39 -1.24
C ALA A 31 10.02 -2.17 -0.24
N GLN A 32 10.86 -1.49 0.56
CA GLN A 32 11.68 -2.11 1.61
C GLN A 32 10.87 -2.60 2.82
N LEU A 33 9.80 -1.90 3.18
CA LEU A 33 8.86 -2.33 4.22
C LEU A 33 8.15 -3.62 3.82
N GLY A 34 7.90 -3.78 2.52
CA GLY A 34 7.26 -4.95 1.93
C GLY A 34 5.77 -5.08 2.27
N ALA A 35 5.16 -6.13 1.74
CA ALA A 35 3.74 -6.39 1.89
C ALA A 35 3.29 -6.64 3.33
N GLY A 36 4.17 -7.14 4.20
CA GLY A 36 3.83 -7.51 5.58
C GLY A 36 3.62 -6.34 6.54
N ARG A 37 4.07 -5.13 6.19
CA ARG A 37 3.91 -3.92 7.03
C ARG A 37 2.81 -2.99 6.54
N LEU A 38 2.41 -3.13 5.28
CA LEU A 38 1.36 -2.36 4.66
C LEU A 38 0.02 -3.10 4.77
N PRO A 39 -1.12 -2.41 4.79
CA PRO A 39 -2.42 -3.05 4.88
C PRO A 39 -2.87 -3.69 3.55
N LEU A 40 -1.93 -4.25 2.76
CA LEU A 40 -2.22 -4.83 1.44
C LEU A 40 -3.15 -6.04 1.55
N GLN A 41 -3.02 -6.82 2.63
CA GLN A 41 -3.92 -7.93 2.93
C GLN A 41 -5.39 -7.50 3.07
N GLN A 42 -5.65 -6.25 3.47
CA GLN A 42 -7.00 -5.70 3.54
C GLN A 42 -7.45 -5.09 2.21
N GLY A 43 -6.51 -4.80 1.30
CA GLY A 43 -6.75 -4.26 -0.04
C GLY A 43 -6.85 -5.32 -1.13
N LEU A 44 -6.75 -6.61 -0.78
CA LEU A 44 -7.00 -7.71 -1.71
C LEU A 44 -8.45 -7.66 -2.19
N SER A 45 -8.62 -7.66 -3.52
CA SER A 45 -9.94 -7.71 -4.15
C SER A 45 -10.35 -9.15 -4.47
N THR A 46 -9.41 -9.97 -4.94
CA THR A 46 -9.69 -11.34 -5.42
C THR A 46 -8.90 -12.39 -4.64
N GLY A 47 -7.62 -12.14 -4.39
CA GLY A 47 -6.74 -13.07 -3.68
C GLY A 47 -7.10 -13.26 -2.20
N ASN A 48 -6.63 -14.37 -1.61
CA ASN A 48 -6.82 -14.65 -0.18
C ASN A 48 -5.60 -14.24 0.65
N TYR A 49 -4.41 -14.20 0.07
CA TYR A 49 -3.18 -13.80 0.73
C TYR A 49 -2.29 -13.00 -0.21
N VAL A 50 -1.53 -12.04 0.33
CA VAL A 50 -0.52 -11.31 -0.45
C VAL A 50 0.72 -12.18 -0.61
N ALA A 51 1.26 -12.25 -1.83
CA ALA A 51 2.50 -12.94 -2.10
C ALA A 51 3.69 -12.25 -1.42
N ASP A 52 4.67 -13.04 -0.99
CA ASP A 52 5.96 -12.53 -0.48
C ASP A 52 6.88 -12.11 -1.64
N GLU A 53 6.35 -11.26 -2.53
CA GLU A 53 7.03 -10.71 -3.69
C GLU A 53 7.18 -9.19 -3.56
N PRO A 54 8.21 -8.61 -4.21
CA PRO A 54 8.39 -7.17 -4.19
C PRO A 54 7.18 -6.46 -4.80
N ILE A 55 6.65 -5.49 -4.06
CA ILE A 55 5.54 -4.65 -4.51
C ILE A 55 6.05 -3.49 -5.36
N THR A 56 5.23 -3.05 -6.31
CA THR A 56 5.49 -1.86 -7.11
C THR A 56 4.67 -0.70 -6.59
N VAL A 57 5.34 0.41 -6.27
CA VAL A 57 4.72 1.60 -5.70
C VAL A 57 4.71 2.73 -6.73
N VAL A 58 3.53 3.29 -6.98
CA VAL A 58 3.32 4.43 -7.88
C VAL A 58 2.77 5.59 -7.06
N ILE A 59 3.32 6.78 -7.23
CA ILE A 59 2.83 7.97 -6.53
C ILE A 59 1.76 8.63 -7.41
N ASN A 60 0.51 8.58 -6.97
CA ASN A 60 -0.62 9.14 -7.71
C ASN A 60 -0.78 10.64 -7.42
N ARG A 61 -0.57 11.05 -6.16
CA ARG A 61 -0.68 12.45 -5.74
C ARG A 61 0.15 12.73 -4.50
N ILE A 62 0.75 13.91 -4.43
CA ILE A 62 1.39 14.46 -3.23
C ILE A 62 0.75 15.80 -2.91
N SER A 63 0.39 16.03 -1.64
CA SER A 63 -0.21 17.27 -1.16
C SER A 63 0.34 17.63 0.21
N GLY A 64 1.00 18.78 0.32
CA GLY A 64 1.39 19.34 1.62
C GLY A 64 0.22 20.12 2.23
N MET A 65 -0.25 19.68 3.40
CA MET A 65 -1.25 20.36 4.22
C MET A 65 -0.60 20.84 5.53
N GLY A 66 0.06 21.99 5.48
CA GLY A 66 0.73 22.57 6.64
C GLY A 66 1.83 21.66 7.18
N ASP A 67 1.62 21.09 8.36
CA ASP A 67 2.56 20.18 9.02
C ASP A 67 2.39 18.71 8.62
N VAL A 68 1.44 18.38 7.73
CA VAL A 68 1.19 17.01 7.27
C VAL A 68 1.37 16.92 5.77
N ILE A 69 2.13 15.92 5.32
CA ILE A 69 2.30 15.58 3.92
C ILE A 69 1.37 14.40 3.62
N ARG A 70 0.34 14.64 2.82
CA ARG A 70 -0.57 13.61 2.35
C ARG A 70 -0.11 13.09 0.99
N VAL A 71 0.15 11.80 0.91
CA VAL A 71 0.53 11.12 -0.34
C VAL A 71 -0.49 10.05 -0.66
N THR A 72 -1.03 10.06 -1.87
CA THR A 72 -1.79 8.95 -2.43
C THR A 72 -0.85 8.13 -3.30
N ALA A 73 -0.67 6.86 -2.95
CA ALA A 73 0.17 5.93 -3.68
C ALA A 73 -0.64 4.69 -4.10
N GLY A 74 -0.56 4.33 -5.38
CA GLY A 74 -1.04 3.05 -5.88
C GLY A 74 0.00 1.96 -5.64
N ILE A 75 -0.43 0.83 -5.10
CA ILE A 75 0.42 -0.35 -4.87
C ILE A 75 -0.05 -1.46 -5.80
N PHE A 76 0.85 -1.92 -6.66
CA PHE A 76 0.68 -3.13 -7.44
C PHE A 76 1.43 -4.26 -6.76
N PHE A 77 0.72 -5.34 -6.49
CA PHE A 77 1.27 -6.50 -5.81
C PHE A 77 0.60 -7.76 -6.37
N LYS A 78 1.12 -8.91 -5.99
CA LYS A 78 0.50 -10.18 -6.35
C LYS A 78 -0.29 -10.73 -5.17
N GLY A 79 -1.55 -11.03 -5.41
CA GLY A 79 -2.35 -11.89 -4.57
C GLY A 79 -2.17 -13.35 -4.97
N MET A 80 -2.28 -14.23 -4.00
CA MET A 80 -2.44 -15.66 -4.20
C MET A 80 -3.80 -16.08 -3.68
N ILE A 81 -4.50 -16.90 -4.45
CA ILE A 81 -5.62 -17.68 -3.93
C ILE A 81 -5.01 -18.95 -3.34
N GLY A 82 -5.04 -19.05 -2.01
CA GLY A 82 -4.74 -20.32 -1.35
C GLY A 82 -5.77 -21.35 -1.78
N GLY A 83 -5.34 -22.33 -2.57
CA GLY A 83 -6.19 -23.47 -2.92
C GLY A 83 -6.66 -24.15 -1.64
N CYS A 84 -7.95 -24.48 -1.55
CA CYS A 84 -8.43 -25.41 -0.54
C CYS A 84 -7.51 -26.64 -0.59
N SER A 85 -7.00 -27.05 0.57
CA SER A 85 -6.17 -28.24 0.72
C SER A 85 -7.02 -29.49 0.43
N CYS A 86 -7.33 -29.71 -0.85
CA CYS A 86 -7.87 -30.93 -1.40
C CYS A 86 -6.77 -31.46 -2.33
N THR A 87 -6.07 -32.45 -1.79
CA THR A 87 -4.97 -33.21 -2.35
C THR A 87 -5.12 -33.49 -3.85
N ASP A 88 -4.02 -33.31 -4.60
CA ASP A 88 -3.76 -33.86 -5.94
C ASP A 88 -4.13 -33.03 -7.19
N ASP A 89 -3.94 -31.71 -7.18
CA ASP A 89 -3.90 -30.95 -8.45
C ASP A 89 -2.72 -29.97 -8.48
N PRO A 90 -1.73 -30.15 -9.39
CA PRO A 90 -0.58 -29.27 -9.55
C PRO A 90 -0.96 -28.04 -10.38
N THR A 91 -2.12 -27.43 -10.10
CA THR A 91 -2.42 -26.11 -10.68
C THR A 91 -1.39 -25.14 -10.10
N PRO A 92 -0.52 -24.53 -10.92
CA PRO A 92 0.40 -23.50 -10.41
C PRO A 92 -0.44 -22.44 -9.73
N ALA A 93 -0.04 -22.04 -8.52
CA ALA A 93 -0.68 -20.93 -7.81
C ALA A 93 -0.87 -19.80 -8.81
N SER A 94 -2.13 -19.46 -9.10
CA SER A 94 -2.42 -18.42 -10.07
C SER A 94 -2.07 -17.10 -9.41
N ASP A 95 -0.92 -16.55 -9.78
CA ASP A 95 -0.52 -15.20 -9.38
C ASP A 95 -1.57 -14.22 -9.91
N ILE A 96 -2.32 -13.60 -9.00
CA ILE A 96 -3.32 -12.59 -9.35
C ILE A 96 -2.66 -11.24 -9.17
N ASN A 97 -2.60 -10.45 -10.24
CA ASN A 97 -2.20 -9.06 -10.11
C ASN A 97 -3.31 -8.29 -9.39
N GLU A 98 -2.95 -7.75 -8.23
CA GLU A 98 -3.81 -6.98 -7.36
C GLU A 98 -3.31 -5.53 -7.32
N TYR A 99 -4.26 -4.62 -7.14
CA TYR A 99 -3.99 -3.20 -7.05
C TYR A 99 -4.81 -2.59 -5.93
N CYS A 100 -4.17 -1.77 -5.10
CA CYS A 100 -4.88 -0.97 -4.12
C CYS A 100 -4.28 0.43 -4.01
N GLU A 101 -5.11 1.40 -3.61
CA GLU A 101 -4.65 2.74 -3.30
C GLU A 101 -4.46 2.93 -1.79
N LEU A 102 -3.31 3.47 -1.42
CA LEU A 102 -2.99 3.81 -0.04
C LEU A 102 -2.86 5.33 0.10
N ARG A 103 -3.45 5.85 1.17
CA ARG A 103 -3.24 7.23 1.64
C ARG A 103 -2.23 7.20 2.78
N LEU A 104 -1.10 7.85 2.56
CA LEU A 104 -0.06 8.07 3.56
C LEU A 104 -0.19 9.49 4.11
N GLU A 105 -0.24 9.63 5.42
CA GLU A 105 -0.24 10.91 6.12
C GLU A 105 1.03 11.00 6.96
N ILE A 106 2.04 11.67 6.42
CA ILE A 106 3.36 11.82 7.01
C ILE A 106 3.37 13.11 7.83
N ALA A 107 3.56 13.01 9.14
CA ALA A 107 3.80 14.20 9.97
C ALA A 107 5.17 14.81 9.64
N GLY A 108 5.23 16.12 9.45
CA GLY A 108 6.47 16.87 9.19
C GLY A 108 7.50 16.72 10.31
N THR A 109 7.06 16.36 11.50
CA THR A 109 7.90 16.08 12.68
C THR A 109 8.56 14.69 12.69
N GLY A 110 8.22 13.79 11.75
CA GLY A 110 8.86 12.49 11.58
C GLY A 110 8.50 11.41 12.61
N ALA A 111 7.46 11.63 13.42
CA ALA A 111 7.08 10.69 14.46
C ALA A 111 6.46 9.39 13.90
N ALA A 112 5.53 9.51 12.96
CA ALA A 112 4.70 8.41 12.49
C ALA A 112 3.98 8.79 11.18
N THR A 113 3.94 7.87 10.24
CA THR A 113 3.13 7.96 9.03
C THR A 113 1.92 7.06 9.18
N ALA A 114 0.73 7.64 9.18
CA ALA A 114 -0.50 6.86 9.12
C ALA A 114 -0.71 6.39 7.67
N VAL A 115 -0.93 5.09 7.48
CA VAL A 115 -1.23 4.49 6.19
C VAL A 115 -2.64 3.95 6.25
N VAL A 116 -3.51 4.50 5.43
CA VAL A 116 -4.91 4.11 5.34
C VAL A 116 -5.15 3.54 3.95
N LEU A 117 -5.82 2.39 3.89
CA LEU A 117 -6.33 1.88 2.62
C LEU A 117 -7.42 2.83 2.14
N GLU A 118 -7.23 3.42 0.96
CA GLU A 118 -8.33 4.13 0.32
C GLU A 118 -9.39 3.09 -0.03
N PRO A 119 -10.64 3.28 0.41
CA PRO A 119 -11.70 2.39 -0.04
C PRO A 119 -11.70 2.43 -1.56
N ASP A 120 -11.72 1.25 -2.19
CA ASP A 120 -12.01 1.16 -3.62
C ASP A 120 -13.25 2.03 -3.84
N SER A 121 -13.08 3.13 -4.56
CA SER A 121 -14.19 3.97 -4.98
C SER A 121 -14.95 3.23 -6.09
N GLY A 122 -15.34 1.99 -5.81
CA GLY A 122 -16.46 1.32 -6.40
C GLY A 122 -17.64 2.24 -6.19
N TRP A 123 -17.87 3.04 -7.22
CA TRP A 123 -19.12 3.70 -7.56
C TRP A 123 -20.27 3.19 -6.70
N SER A 124 -20.54 3.87 -5.59
CA SER A 124 -21.83 3.79 -4.91
C SER A 124 -22.76 4.80 -5.57
N GLY A 125 -22.95 4.66 -6.89
CA GLY A 125 -24.06 5.28 -7.59
C GLY A 125 -25.29 4.43 -7.36
N LEU A 126 -25.95 4.64 -6.22
CA LEU A 126 -27.39 4.47 -6.07
C LEU A 126 -28.03 5.79 -6.51
N PRO A 127 -29.05 5.74 -7.37
CA PRO A 127 -30.43 5.61 -6.87
C PRO A 127 -31.12 4.29 -7.25
#